data_AF-A0A0Q8FXV7-F1
#
_entry.id   AF-A0A0Q8FXV7-F1
#
_cell.length_a   1.000
_cell.length_b   1.000
_cell.length_c   1.000
_cell.angle_alpha   90.00
_cell.angle_beta   90.00
_cell.angle_gamma   90.00
#
_symmetry.space_group_name_H-M   'P 1'
#
loop_
_entity.id
_entity.type
_entity.pdbx_description
1 polymer ?
#
loop_
_entity_poly.entity_id
_entity_poly.type
_entity_poly.pdbx_seq_one_letter_code
_entity_poly.pdbx_strand_id
1 'polypeptide(L)'
;MTLTAPGSVLWLLAHETRLYWRNFRAGRAGRSARGLISLAVIGALLVTGGVFIALGLHGRQAPINPLSVSLAALFTAVIFTLMLSQTLSASSEALYERGDLDLLFSSPIGPAKVLFVRALGVAGGVVTLFLLAAIPLLLPTVIWGHPGWIGVFGVLGALALSSTAVGLLLAMGLFALIGPRRTRTVAQVMAALVGAAFFLISQARTILGEQTSRSLFADITRQAQEGRLKPPPIASLPLRAMLGEPLPLVALLAGAMVLFALSAAILGRRFSDAAAATQGKTDAKPQRGGLVSARAFAAGAFLATLRKELLLISRDSALLSQVLLRVLYLIPTALVLSRNAANGTAAALAGGAGVVAFLAGQVAGSLAWITLSAEEAPDLLAVSPAGIATVRRAKLVAALIPVGLFLALPIAVLAWFAPVAAVWTTLGAFLAAWSSGLINVWHQRPGKRSEFKRRGGASWMATLAEMVVSALLAGATGVAVAGFAQWALIPLFLAGAALLSLRRSDAQIARNLRTR
;
A
#
# COMPACT_ATOMS: atom_id res chain seq x y z
N MET A 1 -21.72 13.51 25.84
CA MET A 1 -20.69 13.60 26.90
C MET A 1 -19.58 14.56 26.46
N THR A 2 -19.71 15.83 26.83
CA THR A 2 -18.73 16.90 26.58
C THR A 2 -17.86 17.06 27.82
N LEU A 3 -16.93 16.13 28.04
CA LEU A 3 -15.97 16.19 29.16
C LEU A 3 -14.81 17.18 28.92
N THR A 4 -14.83 17.93 27.82
CA THR A 4 -13.71 18.77 27.38
C THR A 4 -14.23 20.08 26.78
N ALA A 5 -13.57 21.19 27.12
CA ALA A 5 -13.94 22.52 26.63
C ALA A 5 -13.88 22.58 25.09
N PRO A 6 -14.87 23.19 24.40
CA PRO A 6 -14.86 23.36 22.96
C PRO A 6 -13.57 24.06 22.49
N GLY A 7 -12.91 23.54 21.45
CA GLY A 7 -11.64 24.08 20.96
C GLY A 7 -10.39 23.69 21.75
N SER A 8 -10.52 22.88 22.82
CA SER A 8 -9.36 22.29 23.51
C SER A 8 -8.72 21.15 22.71
N VAL A 9 -7.45 20.85 22.98
CA VAL A 9 -6.69 19.76 22.34
C VAL A 9 -7.40 18.42 22.50
N LEU A 10 -7.89 18.11 23.70
CA LEU A 10 -8.59 16.86 23.99
C LEU A 10 -9.95 16.78 23.27
N TRP A 11 -10.67 17.90 23.16
CA TRP A 11 -11.94 17.97 22.43
C TRP A 11 -11.75 17.69 20.93
N LEU A 12 -10.76 18.35 20.32
CA LEU A 12 -10.40 18.14 18.91
C LEU A 12 -9.90 16.72 18.67
N LEU A 13 -9.09 16.17 19.57
CA LEU A 13 -8.59 14.80 19.47
C LEU A 13 -9.72 13.77 19.54
N ALA A 14 -10.69 13.95 20.45
CA ALA A 14 -11.88 13.11 20.51
C ALA A 14 -12.75 13.22 19.25
N HIS A 15 -12.68 14.34 18.53
CA HIS A 15 -13.35 14.48 17.24
C HIS A 15 -12.59 13.74 16.12
N GLU A 16 -11.27 13.91 16.03
CA GLU A 16 -10.44 13.21 15.04
C GLU A 16 -10.50 11.69 15.22
N THR A 17 -10.48 11.18 16.45
CA THR A 17 -10.61 9.72 16.70
C THR A 17 -11.98 9.20 16.28
N ARG A 18 -13.07 9.95 16.54
CA ARG A 18 -14.40 9.60 16.04
C ARG A 18 -14.48 9.62 14.52
N LEU A 19 -13.82 10.58 13.88
CA LEU A 19 -13.80 10.69 12.44
C LEU A 19 -12.99 9.55 11.80
N TYR A 20 -11.85 9.20 12.39
CA TYR A 20 -11.08 8.01 12.03
C TYR A 20 -11.92 6.72 12.16
N TRP A 21 -12.64 6.57 13.28
CA TRP A 21 -13.54 5.43 13.51
C TRP A 21 -14.71 5.38 12.52
N ARG A 22 -15.31 6.52 12.19
CA ARG A 22 -16.35 6.63 11.16
C ARG A 22 -15.81 6.26 9.78
N ASN A 23 -14.63 6.73 9.40
CA ASN A 23 -13.99 6.37 8.14
C ASN A 23 -13.67 4.87 8.08
N PHE A 24 -13.19 4.30 9.19
CA PHE A 24 -12.93 2.87 9.32
C PHE A 24 -14.21 2.03 9.16
N ARG A 25 -15.33 2.47 9.76
CA ARG A 25 -16.65 1.83 9.58
C ARG A 25 -17.20 2.04 8.17
N ALA A 26 -17.09 3.24 7.60
CA ALA A 26 -17.57 3.57 6.26
C ALA A 26 -16.81 2.77 5.18
N GLY A 27 -15.50 2.61 5.34
CA GLY A 27 -14.69 1.72 4.48
C GLY A 27 -15.07 0.23 4.61
N ARG A 28 -15.82 -0.15 5.64
CA ARG A 28 -16.38 -1.50 5.85
C ARG A 28 -17.86 -1.61 5.53
N ALA A 29 -18.58 -0.51 5.33
CA ALA A 29 -20.03 -0.51 5.09
C ALA A 29 -20.45 -1.21 3.77
N GLY A 30 -19.49 -1.65 2.96
CA GLY A 30 -19.72 -2.53 1.79
C GLY A 30 -19.05 -3.91 1.86
N ARG A 31 -18.39 -4.29 2.98
CA ARG A 31 -17.77 -5.62 3.13
C ARG A 31 -18.70 -6.52 3.93
N SER A 32 -19.12 -7.61 3.28
CA SER A 32 -19.96 -8.68 3.82
C SER A 32 -19.38 -9.32 5.08
N ALA A 33 -20.17 -10.14 5.77
CA ALA A 33 -19.77 -10.95 6.94
C ALA A 33 -18.38 -11.63 6.80
N ARG A 34 -17.94 -11.92 5.56
CA ARG A 34 -16.61 -12.47 5.25
C ARG A 34 -15.44 -11.57 5.67
N GLY A 35 -15.58 -10.25 5.63
CA GLY A 35 -14.53 -9.34 6.10
C GLY A 35 -14.32 -9.44 7.60
N LEU A 36 -15.40 -9.58 8.36
CA LEU A 36 -15.35 -9.85 9.80
C LEU A 36 -14.79 -11.24 10.09
N ILE A 37 -15.19 -12.26 9.32
CA ILE A 37 -14.65 -13.61 9.43
C ILE A 37 -13.14 -13.61 9.17
N SER A 38 -12.65 -12.95 8.12
CA SER A 38 -11.21 -12.89 7.83
C SER A 38 -10.40 -12.23 8.95
N LEU A 39 -10.95 -11.16 9.55
CA LEU A 39 -10.31 -10.49 10.68
C LEU A 39 -10.37 -11.34 11.94
N ALA A 40 -11.46 -12.07 12.15
CA ALA A 40 -11.60 -13.02 13.25
C ALA A 40 -10.61 -14.20 13.10
N VAL A 41 -10.44 -14.74 11.89
CA VAL A 41 -9.49 -15.82 11.58
C VAL A 41 -8.05 -15.34 11.80
N ILE A 42 -7.68 -14.17 11.28
CA ILE A 42 -6.34 -13.59 11.50
C ILE A 42 -6.12 -13.31 12.99
N GLY A 43 -7.11 -12.73 13.67
CA GLY A 43 -7.05 -12.48 15.11
C GLY A 43 -6.87 -13.77 15.92
N ALA A 44 -7.65 -14.81 15.61
CA ALA A 44 -7.53 -16.12 16.23
C ALA A 44 -6.14 -16.73 15.99
N LEU A 45 -5.63 -16.68 14.76
CA LEU A 45 -4.29 -17.19 14.43
C LEU A 45 -3.18 -16.45 15.19
N LEU A 46 -3.28 -15.12 15.34
CA LEU A 46 -2.33 -14.34 16.13
C LEU A 46 -2.40 -14.68 17.62
N VAL A 47 -3.60 -14.83 18.19
CA VAL A 47 -3.79 -15.23 19.59
C VAL A 47 -3.25 -16.63 19.83
N THR A 48 -3.58 -17.60 18.96
CA THR A 48 -3.06 -18.96 19.03
C THR A 48 -1.53 -18.97 18.95
N GLY A 49 -0.94 -18.22 18.01
CA GLY A 49 0.51 -18.05 17.93
C GLY A 49 1.10 -17.45 19.21
N GLY A 50 0.43 -16.46 19.81
CA GLY A 50 0.84 -15.85 21.08
C GLY A 50 0.80 -16.81 22.26
N VAL A 51 -0.23 -17.68 22.32
CA VAL A 51 -0.32 -18.75 23.32
C VAL A 51 0.83 -19.75 23.16
N PHE A 52 1.16 -20.17 21.94
CA PHE A 52 2.30 -21.04 21.71
C PHE A 52 3.64 -20.40 22.12
N ILE A 53 3.81 -19.11 21.85
CA ILE A 53 4.99 -18.34 22.32
C ILE A 53 5.03 -18.32 23.85
N ALA A 54 3.89 -18.05 24.50
CA ALA A 54 3.78 -18.04 25.96
C ALA A 54 4.15 -19.38 26.57
N LEU A 55 3.64 -20.49 26.02
CA LEU A 55 3.96 -21.85 26.48
C LEU A 55 5.44 -22.21 26.23
N GLY A 56 6.00 -21.82 25.09
CA GLY A 56 7.41 -22.10 24.76
C GLY A 56 8.41 -21.31 25.60
N LEU A 57 8.04 -20.08 25.99
CA LEU A 57 8.84 -19.22 26.87
C LEU A 57 8.59 -19.46 28.36
N HIS A 58 7.56 -20.23 28.72
CA HIS A 58 7.20 -20.49 30.11
C HIS A 58 8.40 -20.99 30.93
N GLY A 59 8.71 -20.30 32.02
CA GLY A 59 9.86 -20.59 32.89
C GLY A 59 11.24 -20.20 32.36
N ARG A 60 11.34 -19.61 31.14
CA ARG A 60 12.61 -19.12 30.57
C ARG A 60 12.65 -17.60 30.54
N GLN A 61 13.60 -16.99 31.24
CA GLN A 61 13.82 -15.54 31.13
C GLN A 61 14.57 -15.21 29.84
N ALA A 62 14.24 -14.08 29.21
CA ALA A 62 14.95 -13.61 28.03
C ALA A 62 16.35 -13.12 28.44
N PRO A 63 17.44 -13.76 27.98
CA PRO A 63 18.78 -13.34 28.38
C PRO A 63 19.13 -11.98 27.77
N ILE A 64 19.74 -11.10 28.56
CA ILE A 64 20.34 -9.85 28.08
C ILE A 64 21.78 -10.16 27.66
N ASN A 65 21.94 -10.63 26.42
CA ASN A 65 23.24 -10.91 25.83
C ASN A 65 23.45 -10.01 24.59
N PRO A 66 24.69 -9.88 24.07
CA PRO A 66 24.94 -9.02 22.90
C PRO A 66 24.07 -9.38 21.68
N LEU A 67 23.69 -10.65 21.54
CA LEU A 67 22.76 -11.13 20.52
C LEU A 67 21.35 -10.55 20.68
N SER A 68 20.74 -10.68 21.85
CA SER A 68 19.38 -10.20 22.10
C SER A 68 19.32 -8.68 22.01
N VAL A 69 20.37 -7.97 22.46
CA VAL A 69 20.51 -6.52 22.28
C VAL A 69 20.53 -6.15 20.80
N SER A 70 21.35 -6.83 20.00
CA SER A 70 21.48 -6.55 18.57
C SER A 70 20.19 -6.87 17.81
N LEU A 71 19.52 -7.98 18.13
CA LEU A 71 18.24 -8.37 17.54
C LEU A 71 17.12 -7.40 17.91
N ALA A 72 17.03 -6.98 19.17
CA ALA A 72 16.05 -5.99 19.61
C ALA A 72 16.30 -4.62 18.98
N ALA A 73 17.56 -4.19 18.86
CA ALA A 73 17.91 -2.95 18.17
C ALA A 73 17.54 -3.01 16.68
N LEU A 74 17.84 -4.11 16.00
CA LEU A 74 17.45 -4.32 14.61
C LEU A 74 15.92 -4.31 14.45
N PHE A 75 15.20 -5.03 15.30
CA PHE A 75 13.74 -5.08 15.27
C PHE A 75 13.13 -3.70 15.52
N THR A 76 13.66 -2.95 16.48
CA THR A 76 13.28 -1.57 16.79
C THR A 76 13.52 -0.66 15.57
N ALA A 77 14.68 -0.77 14.91
CA ALA A 77 15.01 0.01 13.71
C ALA A 77 14.09 -0.33 12.52
N VAL A 78 13.77 -1.61 12.32
CA VAL A 78 12.83 -2.05 11.27
C VAL A 78 11.43 -1.50 11.53
N ILE A 79 10.91 -1.66 12.76
CA ILE A 79 9.59 -1.11 13.12
C ILE A 79 9.59 0.41 12.98
N PHE A 80 10.63 1.10 13.46
CA PHE A 80 10.76 2.55 13.32
C PHE A 80 10.70 2.97 11.85
N THR A 81 11.41 2.29 10.97
CA THR A 81 11.43 2.59 9.52
C THR A 81 10.05 2.37 8.89
N LEU A 82 9.35 1.29 9.26
CA LEU A 82 7.98 1.02 8.81
C LEU A 82 6.99 2.10 9.30
N MET A 83 7.08 2.47 10.58
CA MET A 83 6.25 3.55 11.14
C MET A 83 6.57 4.90 10.50
N LEU A 84 7.85 5.20 10.24
CA LEU A 84 8.29 6.42 9.57
C LEU A 84 7.71 6.53 8.16
N SER A 85 7.73 5.42 7.40
CA SER A 85 7.09 5.33 6.09
C SER A 85 5.58 5.63 6.15
N GLN A 86 4.87 5.00 7.09
CA GLN A 86 3.43 5.20 7.25
C GLN A 86 3.08 6.61 7.72
N THR A 87 3.82 7.15 8.69
CA THR A 87 3.62 8.52 9.20
C THR A 87 3.95 9.57 8.16
N LEU A 88 4.98 9.40 7.33
CA LEU A 88 5.30 10.30 6.22
C LEU A 88 4.14 10.38 5.22
N SER A 89 3.60 9.22 4.82
CA SER A 89 2.45 9.15 3.92
C SER A 89 1.19 9.77 4.58
N ALA A 90 0.87 9.38 5.81
CA ALA A 90 -0.31 9.84 6.53
C ALA A 90 -0.26 11.35 6.82
N SER A 91 0.90 11.88 7.20
CA SER A 91 1.11 13.32 7.38
C SER A 91 0.91 14.08 6.07
N SER A 92 1.40 13.57 4.94
CA SER A 92 1.18 14.22 3.64
C SER A 92 -0.31 14.28 3.25
N GLU A 93 -1.09 13.24 3.55
CA GLU A 93 -2.53 13.23 3.28
C GLU A 93 -3.30 14.14 4.24
N ALA A 94 -2.98 14.05 5.54
CA ALA A 94 -3.62 14.82 6.60
C ALA A 94 -3.37 16.33 6.49
N LEU A 95 -2.20 16.75 5.99
CA LEU A 95 -1.87 18.15 5.83
C LEU A 95 -2.30 18.74 4.48
N TYR A 96 -2.39 17.96 3.40
CA TYR A 96 -2.55 18.57 2.07
C TYR A 96 -3.80 18.15 1.30
N GLU A 97 -4.38 16.98 1.55
CA GLU A 97 -5.49 16.48 0.71
C GLU A 97 -6.88 16.74 1.28
N ARG A 98 -7.00 16.91 2.59
CA ARG A 98 -8.31 16.91 3.24
C ARG A 98 -9.14 18.16 2.92
N GLY A 99 -8.54 19.17 2.27
CA GLY A 99 -9.22 20.37 1.74
C GLY A 99 -9.93 21.19 2.80
N ASP A 100 -9.70 20.88 4.06
CA ASP A 100 -10.37 21.43 5.23
C ASP A 100 -9.48 22.43 5.96
N LEU A 101 -8.25 22.62 5.50
CA LEU A 101 -7.34 23.63 6.04
C LEU A 101 -7.89 25.05 5.84
N ASP A 102 -8.46 25.36 4.68
CA ASP A 102 -9.06 26.69 4.43
C ASP A 102 -10.24 26.96 5.38
N LEU A 103 -11.04 25.92 5.68
CA LEU A 103 -12.13 25.98 6.66
C LEU A 103 -11.64 26.05 8.11
N LEU A 104 -10.48 25.47 8.41
CA LEU A 104 -9.87 25.52 9.74
C LEU A 104 -9.15 26.86 9.98
N PHE A 105 -8.63 27.48 8.92
CA PHE A 105 -8.04 28.82 8.96
C PHE A 105 -9.06 29.94 9.04
N SER A 106 -10.32 29.71 8.63
CA SER A 106 -11.42 30.64 8.89
C SER A 106 -12.06 30.45 10.28
N SER A 107 -11.65 29.41 11.03
CA SER A 107 -12.12 29.18 12.39
C SER A 107 -11.26 29.93 13.42
N PRO A 108 -11.82 30.34 14.58
CA PRO A 108 -11.10 31.07 15.63
C PRO A 108 -10.10 30.19 16.42
N ILE A 109 -9.67 29.05 15.87
CA ILE A 109 -8.78 28.09 16.52
C ILE A 109 -7.37 28.29 15.99
N GLY A 110 -6.39 28.45 16.90
CA GLY A 110 -4.98 28.63 16.53
C GLY A 110 -4.45 27.46 15.66
N PRO A 111 -3.82 27.75 14.50
CA PRO A 111 -3.31 26.73 13.57
C PRO A 111 -2.38 25.70 14.21
N ALA A 112 -1.54 26.12 15.16
CA ALA A 112 -0.61 25.24 15.87
C ALA A 112 -1.34 24.13 16.68
N LYS A 113 -2.49 24.44 17.28
CA LYS A 113 -3.28 23.45 18.04
C LYS A 113 -3.89 22.40 17.12
N VAL A 114 -4.41 22.82 15.97
CA VAL A 114 -4.98 21.93 14.96
C VAL A 114 -3.91 21.00 14.40
N LEU A 115 -2.73 21.54 14.06
CA LEU A 115 -1.61 20.74 13.56
C LEU A 115 -1.12 19.73 14.61
N PHE A 116 -1.01 20.13 15.87
CA PHE A 116 -0.63 19.24 16.97
C PHE A 116 -1.61 18.07 17.13
N VAL A 117 -2.92 18.36 17.14
CA VAL A 117 -3.95 17.31 17.25
C VAL A 117 -3.93 16.37 16.04
N ARG A 118 -3.74 16.90 14.82
CA ARG A 118 -3.59 16.08 13.61
C ARG A 118 -2.37 15.17 13.67
N ALA A 119 -1.23 15.72 14.08
CA ALA A 119 -0.01 14.97 14.29
C ALA A 119 -0.22 13.84 15.31
N LEU A 120 -0.93 14.12 16.40
CA LEU A 120 -1.24 13.11 17.41
C LEU A 120 -2.24 12.07 16.89
N GLY A 121 -3.18 12.47 16.04
CA GLY A 121 -4.06 11.56 15.29
C GLY A 121 -3.31 10.63 14.35
N VAL A 122 -2.28 11.14 13.65
CA VAL A 122 -1.38 10.33 12.80
C VAL A 122 -0.61 9.31 13.65
N ALA A 123 0.02 9.76 14.74
CA ALA A 123 0.73 8.87 15.66
C ALA A 123 -0.19 7.78 16.24
N GLY A 124 -1.39 8.18 16.66
CA GLY A 124 -2.44 7.28 17.15
C GLY A 124 -2.90 6.27 16.10
N GLY A 125 -3.10 6.70 14.85
CA GLY A 125 -3.48 5.83 13.75
C GLY A 125 -2.41 4.77 13.47
N VAL A 126 -1.14 5.18 13.38
CA VAL A 126 -0.03 4.27 13.11
C VAL A 126 0.20 3.32 14.28
N VAL A 127 0.28 3.80 15.53
CA VAL A 127 0.48 2.90 16.69
C VAL A 127 -0.65 1.88 16.82
N THR A 128 -1.89 2.26 16.51
CA THR A 128 -3.05 1.36 16.55
C THR A 128 -2.88 0.18 15.59
N LEU A 129 -2.33 0.40 14.39
CA LEU A 129 -2.10 -0.67 13.42
C LEU A 129 -1.10 -1.70 13.95
N PHE A 130 -0.02 -1.25 14.61
CA PHE A 130 0.98 -2.14 15.19
C PHE A 130 0.48 -2.82 16.48
N LEU A 131 -0.24 -2.11 17.33
CA LEU A 131 -0.85 -2.67 18.55
C LEU A 131 -1.91 -3.73 18.22
N LEU A 132 -2.69 -3.55 17.15
CA LEU A 132 -3.67 -4.54 16.72
C LEU A 132 -3.02 -5.90 16.40
N ALA A 133 -1.76 -5.91 15.94
CA ALA A 133 -0.99 -7.13 15.71
C ALA A 133 -0.23 -7.59 16.97
N ALA A 134 0.38 -6.65 17.70
CA ALA A 134 1.23 -6.96 18.86
C ALA A 134 0.44 -7.45 20.08
N ILE A 135 -0.75 -6.88 20.35
CA ILE A 135 -1.57 -7.25 21.50
C ILE A 135 -1.97 -8.73 21.45
N PRO A 136 -2.67 -9.26 20.41
CA PRO A 136 -3.06 -10.67 20.41
C PRO A 136 -1.86 -11.62 20.47
N LEU A 137 -0.71 -11.21 19.93
CA LEU A 137 0.50 -12.03 19.91
C LEU A 137 1.24 -12.04 21.26
N LEU A 138 1.36 -10.90 21.95
CA LEU A 138 2.19 -10.77 23.15
C LEU A 138 1.41 -10.82 24.45
N LEU A 139 0.13 -10.44 24.44
CA LEU A 139 -0.70 -10.40 25.64
C LEU A 139 -0.79 -11.77 26.34
N PRO A 140 -0.93 -12.92 25.64
CA PRO A 140 -0.85 -14.23 26.30
C PRO A 140 0.46 -14.45 27.06
N THR A 141 1.60 -14.03 26.51
CA THR A 141 2.92 -14.15 27.14
C THR A 141 3.06 -13.23 28.36
N VAL A 142 2.49 -12.02 28.30
CA VAL A 142 2.44 -11.07 29.41
C VAL A 142 1.63 -11.65 30.58
N ILE A 143 0.48 -12.26 30.29
CA ILE A 143 -0.40 -12.85 31.30
C ILE A 143 0.20 -14.12 31.92
N TRP A 144 0.87 -14.96 31.12
CA TRP A 144 1.22 -16.33 31.50
C TRP A 144 2.70 -16.54 31.91
N GLY A 145 3.47 -15.49 32.19
CA GLY A 145 4.80 -15.66 32.76
C GLY A 145 5.76 -14.48 32.67
N HIS A 146 5.55 -13.54 31.75
CA HIS A 146 6.51 -12.46 31.49
C HIS A 146 5.85 -11.07 31.49
N PRO A 147 5.43 -10.56 32.67
CA PRO A 147 4.74 -9.27 32.77
C PRO A 147 5.57 -8.11 32.20
N GLY A 148 6.90 -8.21 32.24
CA GLY A 148 7.82 -7.23 31.69
C GLY A 148 7.61 -6.92 30.20
N TRP A 149 7.09 -7.88 29.42
CA TRP A 149 6.83 -7.69 27.99
C TRP A 149 5.74 -6.65 27.69
N ILE A 150 5.01 -6.18 28.72
CA ILE A 150 4.13 -5.01 28.60
C ILE A 150 4.90 -3.77 28.12
N GLY A 151 6.19 -3.69 28.42
CA GLY A 151 7.08 -2.64 27.98
C GLY A 151 7.17 -2.51 26.45
N VAL A 152 6.96 -3.61 25.71
CA VAL A 152 6.90 -3.59 24.23
C VAL A 152 5.81 -2.63 23.74
N PHE A 153 4.64 -2.59 24.38
CA PHE A 153 3.56 -1.68 23.99
C PHE A 153 3.93 -0.21 24.20
N GLY A 154 4.65 0.09 25.29
CA GLY A 154 5.18 1.43 25.54
C GLY A 154 6.27 1.83 24.55
N VAL A 155 7.17 0.90 24.20
CA VAL A 155 8.19 1.12 23.16
C VAL A 155 7.53 1.40 21.80
N LEU A 156 6.47 0.67 21.42
CA LEU A 156 5.71 0.96 20.20
C LEU A 156 5.10 2.38 20.23
N GLY A 157 4.62 2.84 21.39
CA GLY A 157 4.16 4.23 21.58
C GLY A 157 5.27 5.26 21.37
N ALA A 158 6.46 5.02 21.95
CA ALA A 158 7.62 5.88 21.78
C ALA A 158 8.08 5.93 20.31
N LEU A 159 8.09 4.79 19.61
CA LEU A 159 8.42 4.71 18.19
C LEU A 159 7.38 5.43 17.33
N ALA A 160 6.10 5.34 17.65
CA ALA A 160 5.03 6.05 16.94
C ALA A 160 5.20 7.57 17.03
N LEU A 161 5.44 8.08 18.24
CA LEU A 161 5.67 9.52 18.46
C LEU A 161 6.93 10.00 17.75
N SER A 162 8.03 9.26 17.90
CA SER A 162 9.31 9.60 17.28
C SER A 162 9.24 9.57 15.75
N SER A 163 8.64 8.52 15.17
CA SER A 163 8.46 8.40 13.73
C SER A 163 7.53 9.48 13.18
N THR A 164 6.47 9.84 13.91
CA THR A 164 5.58 10.94 13.50
C THR A 164 6.31 12.29 13.53
N ALA A 165 7.12 12.55 14.56
CA ALA A 165 7.92 13.76 14.66
C ALA A 165 8.88 13.89 13.47
N VAL A 166 9.67 12.85 13.20
CA VAL A 166 10.61 12.81 12.07
C VAL A 166 9.87 12.86 10.74
N GLY A 167 8.77 12.12 10.59
CA GLY A 167 7.94 12.08 9.39
C GLY A 167 7.33 13.43 9.05
N LEU A 168 6.91 14.21 10.04
CA LEU A 168 6.41 15.59 9.86
C LEU A 168 7.52 16.54 9.41
N LEU A 169 8.69 16.47 10.05
CA LEU A 169 9.85 17.28 9.67
C LEU A 169 10.29 16.96 8.23
N LEU A 170 10.34 15.68 7.87
CA LEU A 170 10.67 15.23 6.51
C LEU A 170 9.62 15.67 5.50
N ALA A 171 8.32 15.49 5.80
CA ALA A 171 7.23 15.93 4.91
C ALA A 171 7.34 17.42 4.60
N MET A 172 7.69 18.23 5.60
CA MET A 172 7.79 19.67 5.46
C MET A 172 9.09 20.14 4.81
N GLY A 173 10.21 19.47 5.08
CA GLY A 173 11.46 19.71 4.35
C GLY A 173 11.28 19.41 2.86
N LEU A 174 10.61 18.30 2.54
CA LEU A 174 10.31 17.91 1.17
C LEU A 174 9.33 18.87 0.50
N PHE A 175 8.36 19.38 1.25
CA PHE A 175 7.45 20.44 0.81
C PHE A 175 8.20 21.73 0.44
N ALA A 176 9.12 22.17 1.31
CA ALA A 176 9.90 23.38 1.06
C ALA A 176 10.78 23.24 -0.19
N LEU A 177 11.29 22.04 -0.47
CA LEU A 177 12.20 21.80 -1.59
C LEU A 177 11.49 21.57 -2.93
N ILE A 178 10.36 20.85 -2.93
CA ILE A 178 9.77 20.30 -4.16
C ILE A 178 8.27 20.67 -4.34
N GLY A 179 7.65 21.30 -3.34
CA GLY A 179 6.26 21.70 -3.34
C GLY A 179 5.26 20.59 -2.99
N PRO A 180 3.97 20.94 -2.72
CA PRO A 180 3.00 20.03 -2.09
C PRO A 180 2.65 18.81 -2.95
N ARG A 181 2.44 19.01 -4.26
CA ARG A 181 2.06 17.91 -5.17
C ARG A 181 3.15 16.85 -5.31
N ARG A 182 4.42 17.27 -5.38
CA ARG A 182 5.57 16.36 -5.53
C ARG A 182 5.94 15.69 -4.21
N THR A 183 5.83 16.40 -3.09
CA THR A 183 6.05 15.87 -1.74
C THR A 183 5.22 14.63 -1.47
N ARG A 184 3.93 14.67 -1.83
CA ARG A 184 3.04 13.51 -1.70
C ARG A 184 3.53 12.32 -2.52
N THR A 185 3.91 12.55 -3.77
CA THR A 185 4.37 11.48 -4.66
C THR A 185 5.60 10.80 -4.07
N VAL A 186 6.56 11.58 -3.59
CA VAL A 186 7.78 11.04 -2.96
C VAL A 186 7.45 10.34 -1.65
N ALA A 187 6.58 10.88 -0.80
CA ALA A 187 6.14 10.24 0.44
C ALA A 187 5.51 8.86 0.18
N GLN A 188 4.63 8.76 -0.82
CA GLN A 188 3.99 7.50 -1.21
C GLN A 188 4.98 6.51 -1.82
N VAL A 189 5.89 6.98 -2.68
CA VAL A 189 6.94 6.14 -3.28
C VAL A 189 7.88 5.60 -2.19
N MET A 190 8.33 6.44 -1.26
CA MET A 190 9.14 6.01 -0.12
C MET A 190 8.38 4.99 0.73
N ALA A 191 7.09 5.21 0.96
CA ALA A 191 6.30 4.26 1.73
C ALA A 191 6.17 2.89 1.04
N ALA A 192 5.95 2.90 -0.28
CA ALA A 192 5.91 1.70 -1.10
C ALA A 192 7.27 0.99 -1.16
N LEU A 193 8.37 1.74 -1.30
CA LEU A 193 9.73 1.18 -1.32
C LEU A 193 10.11 0.55 0.02
N VAL A 194 9.79 1.18 1.14
CA VAL A 194 10.03 0.62 2.47
C VAL A 194 9.19 -0.65 2.68
N GLY A 195 7.90 -0.62 2.29
CA GLY A 195 7.04 -1.81 2.35
C GLY A 195 7.53 -2.94 1.46
N ALA A 196 7.99 -2.63 0.26
CA ALA A 196 8.60 -3.60 -0.65
C ALA A 196 9.91 -4.16 -0.12
N ALA A 197 10.82 -3.32 0.39
CA ALA A 197 12.08 -3.76 0.99
C ALA A 197 11.82 -4.75 2.13
N PHE A 198 10.86 -4.45 3.01
CA PHE A 198 10.44 -5.38 4.06
C PHE A 198 9.92 -6.71 3.50
N PHE A 199 9.08 -6.67 2.47
CA PHE A 199 8.61 -7.87 1.77
C PHE A 199 9.77 -8.67 1.16
N LEU A 200 10.69 -8.02 0.45
CA LEU A 200 11.87 -8.65 -0.14
C LEU A 200 12.74 -9.33 0.92
N ILE A 201 12.98 -8.66 2.05
CA ILE A 201 13.74 -9.20 3.19
C ILE A 201 13.02 -10.41 3.79
N SER A 202 11.69 -10.36 3.96
CA SER A 202 10.93 -11.53 4.46
C SER A 202 11.02 -12.73 3.52
N GLN A 203 11.17 -12.48 2.22
CA GLN A 203 11.32 -13.50 1.18
C GLN A 203 12.79 -13.87 0.93
N ALA A 204 13.75 -13.34 1.70
CA ALA A 204 15.17 -13.54 1.45
C ALA A 204 15.58 -15.03 1.48
N ARG A 205 14.95 -15.85 2.32
CA ARG A 205 15.19 -17.32 2.33
C ARG A 205 14.76 -17.97 1.02
N THR A 206 13.62 -17.55 0.48
CA THR A 206 13.09 -18.03 -0.80
C THR A 206 13.97 -17.59 -1.97
N ILE A 207 14.52 -16.37 -1.90
CA ILE A 207 15.38 -15.81 -2.96
C ILE A 207 16.79 -16.43 -2.92
N LEU A 208 17.43 -16.44 -1.75
CA LEU A 208 18.82 -16.91 -1.58
C LEU A 208 18.93 -18.45 -1.53
N GLY A 209 17.86 -19.15 -1.15
CA GLY A 209 17.84 -20.60 -0.95
C GLY A 209 18.20 -21.00 0.49
N GLU A 210 17.73 -22.18 0.93
CA GLU A 210 17.86 -22.60 2.33
C GLU A 210 19.31 -22.65 2.82
N GLN A 211 20.23 -23.17 2.00
CA GLN A 211 21.63 -23.38 2.38
C GLN A 211 22.38 -22.06 2.67
N THR A 212 22.28 -21.06 1.79
CA THR A 212 22.93 -19.75 1.97
C THR A 212 22.29 -18.93 3.10
N SER A 213 20.99 -19.11 3.34
CA SER A 213 20.32 -18.43 4.47
C SER A 213 20.76 -19.00 5.83
N ARG A 214 20.98 -20.32 5.90
CA ARG A 214 21.50 -20.99 7.11
C ARG A 214 22.94 -20.58 7.39
N SER A 215 23.79 -20.45 6.36
CA SER A 215 25.18 -20.01 6.54
C SER A 215 25.27 -18.56 7.04
N LEU A 216 24.47 -17.63 6.48
CA LEU A 216 24.42 -16.24 6.96
C LEU A 216 23.95 -16.15 8.42
N PHE A 217 22.90 -16.89 8.79
CA PHE A 217 22.40 -16.90 10.16
C PHE A 217 23.39 -17.57 11.12
N ALA A 218 24.06 -18.63 10.68
CA ALA A 218 25.12 -19.30 11.43
C ALA A 218 26.35 -18.41 11.61
N ASP A 219 26.76 -17.64 10.60
CA ASP A 219 27.88 -16.71 10.68
C ASP A 219 27.56 -15.54 11.63
N ILE A 220 26.35 -14.98 11.59
CA ILE A 220 25.90 -13.95 12.54
C ILE A 220 25.90 -14.50 13.97
N THR A 221 25.39 -15.72 14.16
CA THR A 221 25.34 -16.36 15.49
C THR A 221 26.74 -16.68 16.00
N ARG A 222 27.64 -17.16 15.13
CA ARG A 222 29.04 -17.46 15.44
C ARG A 222 29.80 -16.19 15.84
N GLN A 223 29.70 -15.11 15.08
CA GLN A 223 30.34 -13.83 15.41
C GLN A 223 29.89 -13.27 16.77
N ALA A 224 28.65 -13.57 17.17
CA ALA A 224 28.13 -13.14 18.44
C ALA A 224 28.58 -14.02 19.62
N GLN A 225 28.68 -15.34 19.41
CA GLN A 225 29.25 -16.27 20.39
C GLN A 225 30.75 -16.02 20.60
N GLU A 226 31.46 -15.60 19.55
CA GLU A 226 32.87 -15.20 19.60
C GLU A 226 33.11 -13.83 20.26
N GLY A 227 32.08 -13.15 20.75
CA GLY A 227 32.20 -11.86 21.46
C GLY A 227 32.64 -10.68 20.59
N ARG A 228 32.63 -10.84 19.26
CA ARG A 228 33.03 -9.80 18.29
C ARG A 228 31.94 -8.73 18.11
N LEU A 229 30.69 -9.04 18.44
CA LEU A 229 29.58 -8.10 18.45
C LEU A 229 29.53 -7.34 19.78
N LYS A 230 30.06 -6.12 19.79
CA LYS A 230 29.93 -5.17 20.91
C LYS A 230 28.93 -4.07 20.53
N PRO A 231 27.62 -4.28 20.76
CA PRO A 231 26.64 -3.23 20.49
C PRO A 231 26.91 -2.01 21.39
N PRO A 232 26.70 -0.78 20.90
CA PRO A 232 26.91 0.42 21.71
C PRO A 232 25.96 0.42 22.92
N PRO A 233 26.34 1.03 24.06
CA PRO A 233 25.53 1.01 25.29
C PRO A 233 24.07 1.44 25.09
N ILE A 234 23.85 2.42 24.20
CA ILE A 234 22.54 2.97 23.84
C ILE A 234 21.65 1.93 23.13
N ALA A 235 22.23 0.98 22.39
CA ALA A 235 21.46 -0.06 21.70
C ALA A 235 20.80 -1.06 22.66
N SER A 236 21.20 -1.10 23.94
CA SER A 236 20.55 -1.93 24.96
C SER A 236 19.25 -1.33 25.50
N LEU A 237 19.03 -0.01 25.33
CA LEU A 237 17.87 0.69 25.89
C LEU A 237 16.52 0.14 25.39
N PRO A 238 16.31 -0.14 24.08
CA PRO A 238 15.05 -0.69 23.61
C PRO A 238 14.77 -2.08 24.19
N LEU A 239 15.80 -2.95 24.27
CA LEU A 239 15.63 -4.29 24.86
C LEU A 239 15.19 -4.20 26.32
N ARG A 240 15.89 -3.39 27.12
CA ARG A 240 15.57 -3.21 28.55
C ARG A 240 14.17 -2.63 28.76
N ALA A 241 13.78 -1.66 27.93
CA ALA A 241 12.43 -1.10 27.95
C ALA A 241 11.38 -2.14 27.52
N MET A 242 11.65 -2.98 26.51
CA MET A 242 10.76 -4.06 26.09
C MET A 242 10.57 -5.13 27.17
N LEU A 243 11.61 -5.41 27.97
CA LEU A 243 11.58 -6.33 29.10
C LEU A 243 10.94 -5.71 30.36
N GLY A 244 10.49 -4.46 30.29
CA GLY A 244 9.70 -3.83 31.36
C GLY A 244 10.51 -3.09 32.40
N GLU A 245 11.80 -2.79 32.16
CA GLU A 245 12.55 -1.90 33.04
C GLU A 245 11.94 -0.48 32.98
N PRO A 246 11.51 0.10 34.12
CA PRO A 246 10.73 1.33 34.12
C PRO A 246 11.56 2.55 33.68
N LEU A 247 12.84 2.61 34.07
CA LEU A 247 13.69 3.77 33.79
C LEU A 247 14.03 3.92 32.30
N PRO A 248 14.48 2.86 31.59
CA PRO A 248 14.63 2.90 30.12
C PRO A 248 13.32 3.21 29.39
N LEU A 249 12.20 2.66 29.85
CA LEU A 249 10.90 2.88 29.22
C LEU A 249 10.43 4.34 29.34
N VAL A 250 10.52 4.91 30.54
CA VAL A 250 10.18 6.32 30.80
C VAL A 250 11.12 7.25 30.02
N ALA A 251 12.42 6.94 29.97
CA ALA A 251 13.39 7.74 29.20
C ALA A 251 13.05 7.74 27.69
N LEU A 252 12.70 6.59 27.10
CA LEU A 252 12.29 6.51 25.70
C LEU A 252 10.99 7.26 25.43
N LEU A 253 9.98 7.11 26.29
CA LEU A 253 8.70 7.81 26.15
C LEU A 253 8.87 9.32 26.31
N ALA A 254 9.63 9.77 27.30
CA ALA A 254 9.92 11.18 27.52
C ALA A 254 10.70 11.77 26.34
N GLY A 255 11.75 11.09 25.87
CA GLY A 255 12.52 11.53 24.70
C GLY A 255 11.66 11.63 23.44
N ALA A 256 10.80 10.64 23.19
CA ALA A 256 9.88 10.65 22.06
C ALA A 256 8.83 11.78 22.17
N MET A 257 8.32 12.03 23.38
CA MET A 257 7.35 13.10 23.65
C MET A 257 7.98 14.48 23.45
N VAL A 258 9.21 14.70 23.94
CA VAL A 258 9.95 15.95 23.75
C VAL A 258 10.23 16.17 22.27
N LEU A 259 10.74 15.16 21.56
CA LEU A 259 11.00 15.23 20.12
C LEU A 259 9.73 15.59 19.34
N PHE A 260 8.61 14.94 19.67
CA PHE A 260 7.31 15.21 19.05
C PHE A 260 6.80 16.62 19.36
N ALA A 261 6.83 17.04 20.62
CA ALA A 261 6.38 18.37 21.03
C ALA A 261 7.21 19.48 20.38
N LEU A 262 8.53 19.35 20.36
CA LEU A 262 9.43 20.30 19.69
C LEU A 262 9.17 20.36 18.19
N SER A 263 9.04 19.20 17.53
CA SER A 263 8.76 19.13 16.10
C SER A 263 7.42 19.80 15.76
N ALA A 264 6.38 19.53 16.54
CA ALA A 264 5.07 20.13 16.37
C ALA A 264 5.07 21.64 16.65
N ALA A 265 5.83 22.11 17.64
CA ALA A 265 5.94 23.54 17.97
C ALA A 265 6.69 24.33 16.88
N ILE A 266 7.83 23.81 16.42
CA ILE A 266 8.61 24.42 15.31
C ILE A 266 7.73 24.52 14.06
N LEU A 267 7.00 23.45 13.77
CA LEU A 267 6.19 23.36 12.58
C LEU A 267 4.92 24.21 12.66
N GLY A 268 4.27 24.26 13.83
CA GLY A 268 3.11 25.09 14.08
C GLY A 268 3.37 26.57 13.81
N ARG A 269 4.55 27.08 14.21
CA ARG A 269 4.98 28.46 13.93
C ARG A 269 5.20 28.71 12.44
N ARG A 270 5.96 27.84 11.77
CA ARG A 270 6.20 28.00 10.31
C ARG A 270 4.91 27.88 9.50
N PHE A 271 3.98 27.05 9.93
CA PHE A 271 2.70 26.85 9.26
C PHE A 271 1.75 28.03 9.46
N SER A 272 1.76 28.67 10.64
CA SER A 272 1.00 29.92 10.84
C SER A 272 1.53 31.06 9.98
N ASP A 273 2.86 31.19 9.88
CA ASP A 273 3.50 32.24 9.09
C ASP A 273 3.22 32.06 7.58
N ALA A 274 3.29 30.81 7.11
CA ALA A 274 2.97 30.46 5.72
C ALA A 274 1.47 30.63 5.40
N ALA A 275 0.57 30.23 6.31
CA ALA A 275 -0.87 30.39 6.13
C ALA A 275 -1.28 31.87 6.06
N ALA A 276 -0.71 32.71 6.92
CA ALA A 276 -0.91 34.16 6.89
C ALA A 276 -0.41 34.79 5.57
N ALA A 277 0.72 34.31 5.02
CA ALA A 277 1.26 34.80 3.76
C ALA A 277 0.44 34.37 2.52
N THR A 278 -0.31 33.27 2.60
CA THR A 278 -1.15 32.76 1.49
C THR A 278 -2.56 33.34 1.44
N GLN A 279 -3.12 33.84 2.56
CA GLN A 279 -4.44 34.47 2.57
C GLN A 279 -4.53 35.72 1.67
N GLY A 280 -3.39 36.34 1.33
CA GLY A 280 -3.31 37.48 0.41
C GLY A 280 -3.02 37.16 -1.06
N LYS A 281 -2.92 35.87 -1.44
CA LYS A 281 -2.51 35.45 -2.80
C LYS A 281 -3.46 34.41 -3.39
N THR A 282 -4.72 34.77 -3.52
CA THR A 282 -5.73 33.97 -4.26
C THR A 282 -5.79 34.35 -5.74
N ASP A 283 -4.68 34.78 -6.35
CA ASP A 283 -4.59 34.91 -7.80
C ASP A 283 -4.09 33.61 -8.40
N ALA A 284 -5.01 32.67 -8.61
CA ALA A 284 -4.80 31.60 -9.54
C ALA A 284 -4.54 32.22 -10.92
N LYS A 285 -3.26 32.39 -11.27
CA LYS A 285 -2.83 32.90 -12.57
C LYS A 285 -3.57 32.11 -13.66
N PRO A 286 -4.41 32.74 -14.50
CA PRO A 286 -5.10 32.03 -15.55
C PRO A 286 -4.06 31.37 -16.43
N GLN A 287 -4.12 30.04 -16.51
CA GLN A 287 -3.20 29.26 -17.29
C GLN A 287 -3.40 29.67 -18.75
N ARG A 288 -2.42 30.38 -19.35
CA ARG A 288 -2.45 30.78 -20.76
C ARG A 288 -2.65 29.52 -21.60
N GLY A 289 -3.87 29.33 -22.11
CA GLY A 289 -4.24 28.22 -22.99
C GLY A 289 -3.49 28.36 -24.30
N GLY A 290 -2.30 27.77 -24.38
CA GLY A 290 -1.49 27.78 -25.59
C GLY A 290 -2.12 26.96 -26.71
N LEU A 291 -1.90 27.41 -27.95
CA LEU A 291 -2.25 26.82 -29.25
C LEU A 291 -1.99 25.29 -29.40
N VAL A 292 -1.23 24.69 -28.48
CA VAL A 292 -0.96 23.25 -28.38
C VAL A 292 -2.25 22.44 -28.10
N SER A 293 -3.25 23.03 -27.43
CA SER A 293 -4.52 22.36 -27.10
C SER A 293 -5.32 21.96 -28.35
N ALA A 294 -5.40 22.83 -29.36
CA ALA A 294 -6.20 22.59 -30.56
C ALA A 294 -5.66 21.44 -31.44
N ARG A 295 -4.33 21.33 -31.58
CA ARG A 295 -3.70 20.24 -32.37
C ARG A 295 -3.86 18.85 -31.73
N ALA A 296 -3.99 18.78 -30.40
CA ALA A 296 -4.14 17.51 -29.69
C ALA A 296 -5.54 16.88 -29.86
N PHE A 297 -6.58 17.70 -30.13
CA PHE A 297 -7.93 17.23 -30.42
C PHE A 297 -8.14 16.82 -31.89
N ALA A 298 -7.26 17.26 -32.80
CA ALA A 298 -7.34 16.94 -34.24
C ALA A 298 -6.99 15.49 -34.60
N ALA A 299 -6.44 14.71 -33.66
CA ALA A 299 -6.02 13.31 -33.89
C ALA A 299 -7.16 12.28 -33.78
N GLY A 300 -8.42 12.73 -33.68
CA GLY A 300 -9.60 11.86 -33.56
C GLY A 300 -9.91 11.43 -32.13
N ALA A 301 -11.17 11.04 -31.89
CA ALA A 301 -11.70 10.76 -30.55
C ALA A 301 -10.93 9.65 -29.81
N PHE A 302 -10.39 8.65 -30.52
CA PHE A 302 -9.61 7.56 -29.92
C PHE A 302 -8.28 8.07 -29.34
N LEU A 303 -7.45 8.73 -30.15
CA LEU A 303 -6.13 9.22 -29.72
C LEU A 303 -6.23 10.35 -28.71
N ALA A 304 -7.21 11.25 -28.86
CA ALA A 304 -7.48 12.30 -27.89
C ALA A 304 -7.83 11.70 -26.51
N THR A 305 -8.71 10.70 -26.48
CA THR A 305 -9.07 9.97 -25.26
C THR A 305 -7.88 9.20 -24.70
N LEU A 306 -7.14 8.47 -25.53
CA LEU A 306 -5.97 7.70 -25.11
C LEU A 306 -4.91 8.61 -24.45
N ARG A 307 -4.58 9.73 -25.08
CA ARG A 307 -3.61 10.71 -24.56
C ARG A 307 -4.10 11.33 -23.26
N LYS A 308 -5.39 11.70 -23.18
CA LYS A 308 -6.02 12.19 -21.94
C LYS A 308 -5.80 11.18 -20.81
N GLU A 309 -6.20 9.93 -21.02
CA GLU A 309 -6.14 8.90 -19.97
C GLU A 309 -4.69 8.59 -19.56
N LEU A 310 -3.75 8.47 -20.51
CA LEU A 310 -2.32 8.27 -20.19
C LEU A 310 -1.73 9.43 -19.38
N LEU A 311 -2.07 10.67 -19.73
CA LEU A 311 -1.65 11.84 -18.96
C LEU A 311 -2.27 11.86 -17.56
N LEU A 312 -3.55 11.48 -17.42
CA LEU A 312 -4.23 11.38 -16.14
C LEU A 312 -3.65 10.29 -15.24
N ILE A 313 -3.26 9.15 -15.82
CA ILE A 313 -2.56 8.06 -15.10
C ILE A 313 -1.19 8.55 -14.64
N SER A 314 -0.41 9.19 -15.52
CA SER A 314 0.94 9.67 -15.18
C SER A 314 0.95 10.75 -14.09
N ARG A 315 -0.15 11.49 -13.94
CA ARG A 315 -0.32 12.56 -12.94
C ARG A 315 -0.92 12.07 -11.62
N ASP A 316 -1.40 10.83 -11.57
CA ASP A 316 -2.01 10.25 -10.38
C ASP A 316 -0.95 9.55 -9.52
N SER A 317 -0.48 10.26 -8.49
CA SER A 317 0.60 9.75 -7.61
C SER A 317 0.19 8.50 -6.83
N ALA A 318 -1.08 8.41 -6.43
CA ALA A 318 -1.58 7.28 -5.67
C ALA A 318 -1.64 6.02 -6.53
N LEU A 319 -2.10 6.18 -7.78
CA LEU A 319 -2.11 5.11 -8.77
C LEU A 319 -0.69 4.63 -9.09
N LEU A 320 0.25 5.56 -9.34
CA LEU A 320 1.66 5.21 -9.54
C LEU A 320 2.22 4.40 -8.38
N SER A 321 1.93 4.78 -7.13
CA SER A 321 2.36 4.03 -5.95
C SER A 321 1.74 2.63 -5.86
N GLN A 322 0.46 2.48 -6.23
CA GLN A 322 -0.22 1.18 -6.21
C GLN A 322 0.33 0.24 -7.28
N VAL A 323 0.59 0.75 -8.48
CA VAL A 323 1.19 -0.03 -9.57
C VAL A 323 2.65 -0.35 -9.24
N LEU A 324 3.42 0.63 -8.74
CA LEU A 324 4.81 0.44 -8.31
C LEU A 324 4.93 -0.69 -7.30
N LEU A 325 4.06 -0.75 -6.30
CA LEU A 325 4.08 -1.80 -5.28
C LEU A 325 3.86 -3.20 -5.89
N ARG A 326 2.97 -3.32 -6.88
CA ARG A 326 2.75 -4.57 -7.61
C ARG A 326 3.93 -4.96 -8.50
N VAL A 327 4.58 -3.97 -9.12
CA VAL A 327 5.82 -4.17 -9.90
C VAL A 327 6.96 -4.62 -8.98
N LEU A 328 7.09 -4.04 -7.79
CA LEU A 328 8.09 -4.46 -6.81
C LEU A 328 7.87 -5.90 -6.35
N TYR A 329 6.62 -6.37 -6.26
CA TYR A 329 6.31 -7.77 -5.99
C TYR A 329 6.57 -8.73 -7.16
N LEU A 330 6.68 -8.22 -8.40
CA LEU A 330 7.11 -9.02 -9.54
C LEU A 330 8.62 -9.34 -9.48
N ILE A 331 9.43 -8.51 -8.81
CA ILE A 331 10.89 -8.69 -8.76
C ILE A 331 11.28 -10.04 -8.14
N PRO A 332 10.81 -10.44 -6.93
CA PRO A 332 11.11 -11.76 -6.39
C PRO A 332 10.69 -12.89 -7.31
N THR A 333 9.51 -12.76 -7.91
CA THR A 333 8.97 -13.77 -8.82
C THR A 333 9.89 -13.92 -10.03
N ALA A 334 10.36 -12.81 -10.61
CA ALA A 334 11.30 -12.81 -11.74
C ALA A 334 12.68 -13.37 -11.36
N LEU A 335 13.19 -13.09 -10.16
CA LEU A 335 14.45 -13.65 -9.67
C LEU A 335 14.36 -15.16 -9.43
N VAL A 336 13.28 -15.62 -8.82
CA VAL A 336 13.02 -17.05 -8.64
C VAL A 336 12.85 -17.74 -9.99
N LEU A 337 12.11 -17.12 -10.92
CA LEU A 337 11.94 -17.61 -12.29
C LEU A 337 13.26 -17.76 -13.04
N SER A 338 14.11 -16.73 -13.03
CA SER A 338 15.41 -16.76 -13.73
C SER A 338 16.35 -17.80 -13.14
N ARG A 339 16.39 -17.94 -11.81
CA ARG A 339 17.15 -19.02 -11.15
C ARG A 339 16.63 -20.41 -11.55
N ASN A 340 15.32 -20.60 -11.59
CA ASN A 340 14.72 -21.88 -12.00
C ASN A 340 14.95 -22.17 -13.49
N ALA A 341 14.93 -21.14 -14.34
CA ALA A 341 15.29 -21.25 -15.75
C ALA A 341 16.75 -21.69 -15.93
N ALA A 342 17.67 -21.07 -15.18
CA ALA A 342 19.10 -21.44 -15.21
C ALA A 342 19.35 -22.86 -14.70
N ASN A 343 18.58 -23.32 -13.71
CA ASN A 343 18.73 -24.65 -13.10
C ASN A 343 17.91 -25.75 -13.80
N GLY A 344 17.15 -25.42 -14.86
CA GLY A 344 16.34 -26.39 -15.61
C GLY A 344 15.13 -26.98 -14.86
N THR A 345 14.67 -26.35 -13.76
CA THR A 345 13.54 -26.85 -12.96
C THR A 345 12.19 -26.47 -13.57
N ALA A 346 11.69 -27.30 -14.50
CA ALA A 346 10.45 -27.07 -15.26
C ALA A 346 9.21 -26.74 -14.39
N ALA A 347 9.02 -27.44 -13.27
CA ALA A 347 7.87 -27.20 -12.37
C ALA A 347 7.91 -25.82 -11.68
N ALA A 348 9.10 -25.32 -11.38
CA ALA A 348 9.28 -24.05 -10.69
C ALA A 348 9.25 -22.85 -11.67
N LEU A 349 9.64 -23.08 -12.94
CA LEU A 349 9.44 -22.15 -14.05
C LEU A 349 7.95 -21.95 -14.36
N ALA A 350 7.18 -23.05 -14.37
CA ALA A 350 5.74 -23.06 -14.59
C ALA A 350 4.98 -22.22 -13.55
N GLY A 351 5.31 -22.38 -12.27
CA GLY A 351 4.69 -21.62 -11.18
C GLY A 351 4.88 -20.11 -11.34
N GLY A 352 6.11 -19.66 -11.62
CA GLY A 352 6.38 -18.24 -11.78
C GLY A 352 5.73 -17.62 -13.02
N ALA A 353 5.67 -18.36 -14.15
CA ALA A 353 5.00 -17.90 -15.37
C ALA A 353 3.50 -17.65 -15.12
N GLY A 354 2.85 -18.55 -14.38
CA GLY A 354 1.48 -18.37 -13.91
C GLY A 354 1.32 -17.14 -13.01
N VAL A 355 2.23 -16.92 -12.06
CA VAL A 355 2.19 -15.72 -11.18
C VAL A 355 2.32 -14.43 -11.98
N VAL A 356 3.20 -14.37 -12.98
CA VAL A 356 3.33 -13.20 -13.86
C VAL A 356 2.02 -12.94 -14.62
N ALA A 357 1.39 -13.98 -15.18
CA ALA A 357 0.11 -13.85 -15.85
C ALA A 357 -1.01 -13.37 -14.91
N PHE A 358 -1.07 -13.92 -13.69
CA PHE A 358 -2.02 -13.51 -12.67
C PHE A 358 -1.87 -12.03 -12.30
N LEU A 359 -0.63 -11.60 -12.02
CA LEU A 359 -0.33 -10.23 -11.63
C LEU A 359 -0.59 -9.24 -12.77
N ALA A 360 -0.33 -9.62 -14.02
CA ALA A 360 -0.70 -8.84 -15.19
C ALA A 360 -2.21 -8.56 -15.23
N GLY A 361 -3.03 -9.60 -15.00
CA GLY A 361 -4.49 -9.49 -14.88
C GLY A 361 -4.92 -8.56 -13.75
N GLN A 362 -4.30 -8.67 -12.57
CA GLN A 362 -4.62 -7.82 -11.42
C GLN A 362 -4.27 -6.34 -11.66
N VAL A 363 -3.09 -6.05 -12.23
CA VAL A 363 -2.65 -4.68 -12.56
C VAL A 363 -3.57 -4.08 -13.63
N ALA A 364 -3.84 -4.82 -14.70
CA ALA A 364 -4.77 -4.38 -15.74
C ALA A 364 -6.17 -4.10 -15.20
N GLY A 365 -6.71 -4.98 -14.34
CA GLY A 365 -8.01 -4.79 -13.71
C GLY A 365 -8.06 -3.50 -12.88
N SER A 366 -7.03 -3.23 -12.07
CA SER A 366 -6.98 -1.99 -11.28
C SER A 366 -6.89 -0.71 -12.14
N LEU A 367 -6.13 -0.75 -13.24
CA LEU A 367 -6.00 0.39 -14.15
C LEU A 367 -7.25 0.59 -14.99
N ALA A 368 -7.87 -0.51 -15.44
CA ALA A 368 -9.12 -0.51 -16.18
C ALA A 368 -10.26 0.03 -15.30
N TRP A 369 -10.33 -0.39 -14.04
CA TRP A 369 -11.31 0.15 -13.09
C TRP A 369 -11.20 1.67 -12.97
N ILE A 370 -9.98 2.20 -12.82
CA ILE A 370 -9.78 3.65 -12.68
C ILE A 370 -10.12 4.38 -13.98
N THR A 371 -9.57 3.97 -15.11
CA THR A 371 -9.79 4.64 -16.42
C THR A 371 -11.25 4.57 -16.88
N LEU A 372 -11.96 3.50 -16.58
CA LEU A 372 -13.35 3.30 -17.01
C LEU A 372 -14.37 3.87 -16.02
N SER A 373 -14.13 3.73 -14.71
CA SER A 373 -15.11 4.13 -13.69
C SER A 373 -14.85 5.51 -13.07
N ALA A 374 -13.65 6.08 -13.18
CA ALA A 374 -13.37 7.45 -12.71
C ALA A 374 -13.71 8.51 -13.78
N GLU A 375 -14.94 8.47 -14.30
CA GLU A 375 -15.43 9.49 -15.23
C GLU A 375 -16.26 10.54 -14.48
N GLU A 376 -15.86 11.81 -14.58
CA GLU A 376 -16.52 12.92 -13.87
C GLU A 376 -17.79 13.42 -14.56
N ALA A 377 -17.89 13.25 -15.88
CA ALA A 377 -19.03 13.68 -16.67
C ALA A 377 -19.50 12.56 -17.62
N PRO A 378 -20.05 11.45 -17.07
CA PRO A 378 -20.56 10.35 -17.89
C PRO A 378 -21.70 10.83 -18.82
N ASP A 379 -22.48 11.81 -18.37
CA ASP A 379 -23.58 12.39 -19.14
C ASP A 379 -23.06 13.10 -20.40
N LEU A 380 -21.97 13.87 -20.30
CA LEU A 380 -21.37 14.55 -21.45
C LEU A 380 -20.80 13.56 -22.48
N LEU A 381 -20.26 12.43 -22.03
CA LEU A 381 -19.86 11.35 -22.95
C LEU A 381 -21.07 10.68 -23.61
N ALA A 382 -22.19 10.55 -22.89
CA ALA A 382 -23.41 9.96 -23.41
C ALA A 382 -24.06 10.81 -24.52
N VAL A 383 -23.91 12.14 -24.47
CA VAL A 383 -24.38 13.06 -25.53
C VAL A 383 -23.30 13.37 -26.57
N SER A 384 -22.09 12.81 -26.43
CA SER A 384 -21.00 13.11 -27.36
C SER A 384 -21.23 12.43 -28.73
N PRO A 385 -20.81 13.05 -29.85
CA PRO A 385 -20.90 12.43 -31.18
C PRO A 385 -19.91 11.28 -31.35
N ALA A 386 -18.99 11.06 -30.39
CA ALA A 386 -18.05 9.97 -30.42
C ALA A 386 -18.73 8.65 -30.02
N GLY A 387 -18.50 7.60 -30.82
CA GLY A 387 -19.00 6.26 -30.48
C GLY A 387 -18.50 5.78 -29.12
N ILE A 388 -19.42 5.32 -28.27
CA ILE A 388 -19.12 4.80 -26.91
C ILE A 388 -18.08 3.67 -26.98
N ALA A 389 -18.13 2.84 -28.03
CA ALA A 389 -17.16 1.77 -28.26
C ALA A 389 -15.74 2.30 -28.46
N THR A 390 -15.57 3.42 -29.19
CA THR A 390 -14.28 4.05 -29.44
C THR A 390 -13.68 4.59 -28.14
N VAL A 391 -14.49 5.26 -27.32
CA VAL A 391 -14.07 5.79 -26.01
C VAL A 391 -13.69 4.65 -25.06
N ARG A 392 -14.50 3.58 -24.98
CA ARG A 392 -14.20 2.41 -24.13
C ARG A 392 -12.94 1.68 -24.58
N ARG A 393 -12.73 1.48 -25.89
CA ARG A 393 -11.51 0.87 -26.42
C ARG A 393 -10.28 1.73 -26.12
N ALA A 394 -10.37 3.05 -26.29
CA ALA A 394 -9.27 3.96 -25.97
C ALA A 394 -8.88 3.88 -24.48
N LYS A 395 -9.87 3.86 -23.58
CA LYS A 395 -9.66 3.71 -22.13
C LYS A 395 -9.06 2.35 -21.76
N LEU A 396 -9.56 1.27 -22.38
CA LEU A 396 -9.02 -0.07 -22.18
C LEU A 396 -7.54 -0.13 -22.61
N VAL A 397 -7.21 0.41 -23.79
CA VAL A 397 -5.83 0.46 -24.28
C VAL A 397 -4.96 1.34 -23.37
N ALA A 398 -5.47 2.48 -22.89
CA ALA A 398 -4.76 3.32 -21.92
C ALA A 398 -4.41 2.58 -20.63
N ALA A 399 -5.28 1.66 -20.18
CA ALA A 399 -5.02 0.81 -19.01
C ALA A 399 -4.02 -0.32 -19.28
N LEU A 400 -3.96 -0.85 -20.51
CA LEU A 400 -3.09 -1.98 -20.86
C LEU A 400 -1.66 -1.56 -21.23
N ILE A 401 -1.45 -0.36 -21.80
CA ILE A 401 -0.12 0.13 -22.19
C ILE A 401 0.87 0.11 -21.03
N PRO A 402 0.56 0.66 -19.83
CA PRO A 402 1.48 0.61 -18.70
C PRO A 402 1.82 -0.83 -18.30
N VAL A 403 0.84 -1.75 -18.34
CA VAL A 403 1.05 -3.16 -18.00
C VAL A 403 2.06 -3.80 -18.95
N GLY A 404 1.90 -3.58 -20.26
CA GLY A 404 2.84 -4.08 -21.26
C GLY A 404 4.26 -3.54 -21.06
N LEU A 405 4.39 -2.24 -20.79
CA LEU A 405 5.69 -1.61 -20.53
C LEU A 405 6.38 -2.20 -19.29
N PHE A 406 5.63 -2.44 -18.21
CA PHE A 406 6.18 -3.04 -16.99
C PHE A 406 6.58 -4.51 -17.17
N LEU A 407 5.84 -5.26 -17.98
CA LEU A 407 6.14 -6.67 -18.23
C LEU A 407 7.24 -6.89 -19.27
N ALA A 408 7.59 -5.87 -20.06
CA ALA A 408 8.61 -5.99 -21.10
C ALA A 408 9.95 -6.46 -20.54
N LEU A 409 10.42 -5.88 -19.42
CA LEU A 409 11.69 -6.27 -18.80
C LEU A 409 11.71 -7.72 -18.28
N PRO A 410 10.78 -8.18 -17.41
CA PRO A 410 10.81 -9.56 -16.93
C PRO A 410 10.60 -10.58 -18.05
N ILE A 411 9.79 -10.27 -19.06
CA ILE A 411 9.60 -11.15 -20.23
C ILE A 411 10.87 -11.20 -21.07
N ALA A 412 11.57 -10.08 -21.28
CA ALA A 412 12.84 -10.07 -22.02
C ALA A 412 13.92 -10.91 -21.34
N VAL A 413 14.03 -10.82 -20.00
CA VAL A 413 14.92 -11.67 -19.21
C VAL A 413 14.53 -13.14 -19.35
N LEU A 414 13.23 -13.46 -19.26
CA LEU A 414 12.76 -14.84 -19.43
C LEU A 414 13.01 -15.36 -20.85
N ALA A 415 12.87 -14.52 -21.88
CA ALA A 415 13.12 -14.87 -23.27
C ALA A 415 14.59 -15.23 -23.52
N TRP A 416 15.51 -14.58 -22.80
CA TRP A 416 16.94 -14.87 -22.88
C TRP A 416 17.29 -16.27 -22.38
N PHE A 417 16.66 -16.72 -21.29
CA PHE A 417 16.96 -18.03 -20.68
C PHE A 417 16.05 -19.16 -21.18
N ALA A 418 14.78 -18.88 -21.47
CA ALA A 418 13.76 -19.87 -21.82
C ALA A 418 12.75 -19.26 -22.83
N PRO A 419 13.07 -19.22 -24.13
CA PRO A 419 12.26 -18.50 -25.13
C PRO A 419 10.84 -19.06 -25.27
N VAL A 420 10.67 -20.37 -25.21
CA VAL A 420 9.34 -21.01 -25.28
C VAL A 420 8.49 -20.64 -24.06
N ALA A 421 9.08 -20.62 -22.86
CA ALA A 421 8.38 -20.22 -21.66
C ALA A 421 7.98 -18.73 -21.69
N ALA A 422 8.83 -17.88 -22.28
CA ALA A 422 8.53 -16.47 -22.48
C ALA A 422 7.33 -16.24 -23.41
N VAL A 423 7.20 -17.01 -24.50
CA VAL A 423 6.04 -16.94 -25.39
C VAL A 423 4.75 -17.27 -24.64
N TRP A 424 4.71 -18.41 -23.93
CA TRP A 424 3.55 -18.80 -23.15
C TRP A 424 3.20 -17.79 -22.05
N THR A 425 4.22 -17.28 -21.35
CA THR A 425 4.05 -16.25 -20.31
C THR A 425 3.49 -14.95 -20.90
N THR A 426 3.95 -14.54 -22.08
CA THR A 426 3.47 -13.34 -22.77
C THR A 426 2.01 -13.49 -23.18
N LEU A 427 1.64 -14.63 -23.77
CA LEU A 427 0.25 -14.93 -24.15
C LEU A 427 -0.66 -14.97 -22.93
N GLY A 428 -0.25 -15.68 -21.88
CA GLY A 428 -0.97 -15.78 -20.62
C GLY A 428 -1.20 -14.43 -19.95
N ALA A 429 -0.15 -13.61 -19.85
CA ALA A 429 -0.22 -12.27 -19.28
C ALA A 429 -1.10 -11.34 -20.12
N PHE A 430 -1.01 -11.39 -21.45
CA PHE A 430 -1.87 -10.61 -22.33
C PHE A 430 -3.35 -11.00 -22.16
N LEU A 431 -3.66 -12.31 -22.20
CA LEU A 431 -5.03 -12.80 -22.03
C LEU A 431 -5.60 -12.44 -20.66
N ALA A 432 -4.81 -12.56 -19.59
CA ALA A 432 -5.23 -12.19 -18.25
C ALA A 432 -5.48 -10.68 -18.14
N ALA A 433 -4.58 -9.86 -18.67
CA ALA A 433 -4.73 -8.40 -18.68
C ALA A 433 -5.97 -7.96 -19.48
N TRP A 434 -6.15 -8.54 -20.67
CA TRP A 434 -7.29 -8.27 -21.54
C TRP A 434 -8.62 -8.68 -20.89
N SER A 435 -8.68 -9.88 -20.32
CA SER A 435 -9.87 -10.41 -19.66
C SER A 435 -10.31 -9.55 -18.47
N SER A 436 -9.37 -9.17 -17.60
CA SER A 436 -9.66 -8.27 -16.47
C SER A 436 -10.12 -6.89 -16.93
N GLY A 437 -9.53 -6.38 -18.03
CA GLY A 437 -9.97 -5.14 -18.65
C GLY A 437 -11.41 -5.22 -19.18
N LEU A 438 -11.77 -6.31 -19.85
CA LEU A 438 -13.13 -6.54 -20.36
C LEU A 438 -14.17 -6.68 -19.24
N ILE A 439 -13.84 -7.39 -18.15
CA ILE A 439 -14.72 -7.51 -16.98
C ILE A 439 -15.05 -6.12 -16.41
N ASN A 440 -14.04 -5.24 -16.34
CA ASN A 440 -14.23 -3.84 -15.92
C ASN A 440 -15.05 -3.04 -16.93
N VAL A 441 -14.92 -3.31 -18.23
CA VAL A 441 -15.77 -2.68 -19.26
C VAL A 441 -17.24 -3.08 -19.10
N TRP A 442 -17.53 -4.33 -18.75
CA TRP A 442 -18.90 -4.81 -18.58
C TRP A 442 -19.53 -4.39 -17.25
N HIS A 443 -18.73 -4.26 -16.20
CA HIS A 443 -19.19 -3.96 -14.83
C HIS A 443 -18.81 -2.56 -14.35
N GLN A 444 -18.79 -1.58 -15.26
CA GLN A 444 -18.46 -0.18 -14.96
C GLN A 444 -19.39 0.43 -13.91
N ARG A 445 -18.82 1.27 -13.05
CA ARG A 445 -19.55 2.10 -12.09
C ARG A 445 -19.03 3.53 -12.14
N PRO A 446 -19.46 4.35 -13.12
CA PRO A 446 -18.98 5.71 -13.26
C PRO A 446 -19.29 6.53 -12.00
N GLY A 447 -18.34 7.37 -11.62
CA GLY A 447 -18.48 8.25 -10.47
C GLY A 447 -17.39 9.30 -10.42
N LYS A 448 -17.66 10.38 -9.69
CA LYS A 448 -16.72 11.50 -9.50
C LYS A 448 -15.40 11.01 -8.91
N ARG A 449 -14.29 11.50 -9.47
CA ARG A 449 -12.92 11.09 -9.09
C ARG A 449 -12.57 11.47 -7.64
N SER A 450 -13.16 12.55 -7.12
CA SER A 450 -13.02 12.97 -5.71
C SER A 450 -13.63 11.98 -4.71
N GLU A 451 -14.63 11.20 -5.11
CA GLU A 451 -15.31 10.21 -4.27
C GLU A 451 -14.71 8.80 -4.39
N PHE A 452 -13.82 8.59 -5.37
CA PHE A 452 -13.24 7.30 -5.69
C PHE A 452 -12.40 6.70 -4.55
N LYS A 453 -11.76 7.55 -3.73
CA LYS A 453 -11.05 7.12 -2.51
C LYS A 453 -12.00 6.70 -1.37
N ARG A 454 -13.21 7.28 -1.31
CA ARG A 454 -14.21 6.99 -0.26
C ARG A 454 -15.10 5.80 -0.62
N ARG A 455 -15.35 5.58 -1.91
CA ARG A 455 -16.12 4.45 -2.44
C ARG A 455 -15.19 3.23 -2.53
N GLY A 456 -15.17 2.40 -1.49
CA GLY A 456 -14.36 1.19 -1.46
C GLY A 456 -14.58 0.30 -2.69
N GLY A 457 -13.58 0.27 -3.58
CA GLY A 457 -13.35 -0.73 -4.63
C GLY A 457 -14.43 -0.89 -5.72
N ALA A 458 -14.03 -1.64 -6.77
CA ALA A 458 -14.94 -2.17 -7.79
C ALA A 458 -16.05 -3.03 -7.16
N SER A 459 -17.06 -3.41 -7.95
CA SER A 459 -18.09 -4.33 -7.45
C SER A 459 -17.43 -5.64 -6.99
N TRP A 460 -17.74 -6.09 -5.77
CA TRP A 460 -17.13 -7.29 -5.19
C TRP A 460 -17.21 -8.51 -6.11
N MET A 461 -18.33 -8.64 -6.83
CA MET A 461 -18.55 -9.70 -7.81
C MET A 461 -17.63 -9.58 -9.04
N ALA A 462 -17.37 -8.37 -9.54
CA ALA A 462 -16.39 -8.15 -10.60
C ALA A 462 -14.96 -8.45 -10.12
N THR A 463 -14.60 -8.07 -8.90
CA THR A 463 -13.28 -8.39 -8.34
C THR A 463 -13.05 -9.89 -8.16
N LEU A 464 -14.06 -10.63 -7.68
CA LEU A 464 -13.97 -12.08 -7.60
C LEU A 464 -13.88 -12.73 -8.99
N ALA A 465 -14.68 -12.27 -9.94
CA ALA A 465 -14.61 -12.71 -11.32
C ALA A 465 -13.21 -12.49 -11.93
N GLU A 466 -12.63 -11.31 -11.73
CA GLU A 466 -11.25 -11.01 -12.14
C GLU A 466 -10.24 -11.96 -11.51
N MET A 467 -10.36 -12.24 -10.21
CA MET A 467 -9.48 -13.17 -9.51
C MET A 467 -9.60 -14.59 -10.07
N VAL A 468 -10.82 -15.09 -10.27
CA VAL A 468 -11.06 -16.44 -10.79
C VAL A 468 -10.56 -16.58 -12.22
N VAL A 469 -10.91 -15.65 -13.12
CA VAL A 469 -10.47 -15.69 -14.51
C VAL A 469 -8.96 -15.53 -14.62
N SER A 470 -8.36 -14.61 -13.85
CA SER A 470 -6.90 -14.45 -13.81
C SER A 470 -6.20 -15.70 -13.27
N ALA A 471 -6.77 -16.37 -12.27
CA ALA A 471 -6.21 -17.60 -11.70
C ALA A 471 -6.29 -18.78 -12.66
N LEU A 472 -7.40 -18.92 -13.40
CA LEU A 472 -7.54 -19.94 -14.44
C LEU A 472 -6.54 -19.71 -15.57
N LEU A 473 -6.38 -18.47 -16.04
CA LEU A 473 -5.40 -18.12 -17.07
C LEU A 473 -3.95 -18.30 -16.56
N ALA A 474 -3.68 -18.00 -15.30
CA ALA A 474 -2.40 -18.28 -14.66
C ALA A 474 -2.10 -19.79 -14.60
N GLY A 475 -3.10 -20.60 -14.25
CA GLY A 475 -3.02 -22.06 -14.28
C GLY A 475 -2.73 -22.59 -15.68
N ALA A 476 -3.46 -22.09 -16.70
CA ALA A 476 -3.22 -22.44 -18.10
C ALA A 476 -1.79 -22.09 -18.55
N THR A 477 -1.32 -20.91 -18.17
CA THR A 477 0.05 -20.44 -18.47
C THR A 477 1.09 -21.35 -17.83
N GLY A 478 0.93 -21.68 -16.55
CA GLY A 478 1.86 -22.55 -15.84
C GLY A 478 1.89 -23.97 -16.43
N VAL A 479 0.73 -24.57 -16.69
CA VAL A 479 0.64 -25.91 -17.30
C VAL A 479 1.26 -25.95 -18.69
N ALA A 480 1.09 -24.89 -19.50
CA ALA A 480 1.74 -24.80 -20.80
C ALA A 480 3.27 -24.69 -20.70
N VAL A 481 3.77 -23.90 -19.75
CA VAL A 481 5.21 -23.76 -19.49
C VAL A 481 5.82 -25.03 -18.90
N ALA A 482 5.05 -25.83 -18.16
CA ALA A 482 5.47 -27.15 -17.66
C ALA A 482 5.63 -28.22 -18.75
N GLY A 483 5.31 -27.92 -20.01
CA GLY A 483 5.38 -28.85 -21.14
C GLY A 483 4.07 -29.60 -21.41
N PHE A 484 3.02 -29.37 -20.62
CA PHE A 484 1.72 -30.03 -20.75
C PHE A 484 0.70 -29.16 -21.50
N ALA A 485 1.08 -28.55 -22.62
CA ALA A 485 0.25 -27.58 -23.35
C ALA A 485 -1.16 -28.09 -23.73
N GLN A 486 -1.30 -29.40 -23.96
CA GLN A 486 -2.59 -30.05 -24.22
C GLN A 486 -3.56 -29.89 -23.04
N TRP A 487 -3.05 -30.04 -21.82
CA TRP A 487 -3.82 -29.92 -20.58
C TRP A 487 -4.11 -28.47 -20.21
N ALA A 488 -3.32 -27.51 -20.72
CA ALA A 488 -3.58 -26.09 -20.54
C ALA A 488 -4.90 -25.63 -21.20
N LEU A 489 -5.43 -26.41 -22.15
CA LEU A 489 -6.72 -26.13 -22.79
C LEU A 489 -7.89 -26.18 -21.81
N ILE A 490 -7.82 -27.02 -20.76
CA ILE A 490 -8.89 -27.14 -19.77
C ILE A 490 -9.07 -25.84 -18.96
N PRO A 491 -8.06 -25.31 -18.26
CA PRO A 491 -8.19 -24.05 -17.54
C PRO A 491 -8.43 -22.87 -18.49
N LEU A 492 -7.90 -22.90 -19.72
CA LEU A 492 -8.16 -21.89 -20.74
C LEU A 492 -9.64 -21.88 -21.16
N PHE A 493 -10.23 -23.04 -21.39
CA PHE A 493 -11.65 -23.19 -21.72
C PHE A 493 -12.54 -22.71 -20.57
N LEU A 494 -12.23 -23.11 -19.33
CA LEU A 494 -12.94 -22.64 -18.14
C LEU A 494 -12.85 -21.12 -17.97
N ALA A 495 -11.67 -20.53 -18.22
CA ALA A 495 -11.50 -19.08 -18.20
C ALA A 495 -12.35 -18.40 -19.28
N GLY A 496 -12.39 -18.95 -20.49
CA GLY A 496 -13.22 -18.45 -21.59
C GLY A 496 -14.72 -18.54 -21.28
N ALA A 497 -15.19 -19.68 -20.75
CA ALA A 497 -16.58 -19.89 -20.35
C ALA A 497 -16.98 -18.93 -19.20
N ALA A 498 -16.11 -18.76 -18.20
CA ALA A 498 -16.30 -17.80 -17.13
C ALA A 498 -16.36 -16.36 -17.67
N LEU A 499 -15.48 -15.99 -18.60
CA LEU A 499 -15.46 -14.66 -19.21
C LEU A 499 -16.73 -14.41 -20.04
N LEU A 500 -17.19 -15.39 -20.82
CA LEU A 500 -18.40 -15.29 -21.62
C LEU A 500 -19.67 -15.18 -20.77
N SER A 501 -19.74 -15.91 -19.65
CA SER A 501 -20.89 -15.80 -18.73
C SER A 501 -21.02 -14.44 -18.05
N LEU A 502 -19.90 -13.71 -17.93
CA LEU A 502 -19.84 -12.36 -17.38
C LEU A 502 -20.13 -11.26 -18.40
N ARG A 503 -20.26 -11.61 -19.69
CA ARG A 503 -20.47 -10.64 -20.77
C ARG A 503 -21.82 -9.95 -20.60
N ARG A 504 -21.81 -8.62 -20.62
CA ARG A 504 -23.03 -7.79 -20.66
C ARG A 504 -23.14 -7.10 -22.01
N SER A 505 -24.36 -6.99 -22.53
CA SER A 505 -24.62 -6.23 -23.76
C SER A 505 -24.54 -4.72 -23.51
N ASP A 506 -24.27 -3.93 -24.55
CA ASP A 506 -24.19 -2.47 -24.42
C ASP A 506 -25.48 -1.85 -23.89
N ALA A 507 -26.64 -2.43 -24.26
CA ALA A 507 -27.94 -2.03 -23.74
C ALA A 507 -28.10 -2.33 -22.24
N GLN A 508 -27.59 -3.48 -21.75
CA GLN A 508 -27.61 -3.82 -20.32
C GLN A 508 -26.66 -2.94 -19.51
N ILE A 509 -25.51 -2.58 -20.08
CA ILE A 509 -24.57 -1.64 -19.46
C ILE A 509 -25.25 -0.27 -19.36
N ALA A 510 -25.80 0.26 -20.46
CA ALA A 510 -26.48 1.56 -20.48
C ALA A 510 -27.68 1.62 -19.52
N ARG A 511 -28.48 0.56 -19.42
CA ARG A 511 -29.61 0.48 -18.47
C ARG A 511 -29.15 0.58 -17.01
N ASN A 512 -28.12 -0.18 -16.63
CA ASN A 512 -27.55 -0.14 -15.28
C ASN A 512 -26.94 1.21 -14.90
N LEU A 513 -26.46 1.97 -15.89
CA LEU A 513 -25.92 3.31 -15.70
C LEU A 513 -27.01 4.38 -15.50
N ARG A 514 -28.23 4.16 -16.02
CA ARG A 514 -29.37 5.08 -15.90
C ARG A 514 -30.21 4.86 -14.64
N THR A 515 -30.21 3.64 -14.08
CA THR A 515 -31.03 3.28 -12.91
C THR A 515 -30.35 3.61 -11.57
N ARG A 516 -29.29 4.41 -11.58
CA ARG A 516 -28.50 4.83 -10.42
C ARG A 516 -28.20 6.31 -10.55
#